data_AF-A0AAX6T0A3-F1
#
_entry.id   AF-A0AAX6T0A3-F1
#
_cell.length_a   1.000
_cell.length_b   1.000
_cell.length_c   1.000
_cell.angle_alpha   90.00
_cell.angle_beta   90.00
_cell.angle_gamma   90.00
#
_symmetry.space_group_name_H-M   'P 1'
#
loop_
_entity.id
_entity.type
_entity.pdbx_description
1 polymer ?
#
loop_
_entity_poly.entity_id
_entity_poly.type
_entity_poly.pdbx_seq_one_letter_code
_entity_poly.pdbx_strand_id
1 'polypeptide(L)'
;MVEPTSVFRSPGNLAMEGGRGAPSEVLQEERQCGHGVPPSSEASSVKRSGWGLLFTGVVGGALVAVYAVATPFITPALRKICLPFVPATAKQIENVMKMLRHRRGSLVDIGSGDGRVMPQLEKKLEQELEEDARVIACRFPFPHWTPDHVVGAGVDTVWAYDMGTLRGREKRP
;
A
#
# COMPACT_ATOMS: atom_id res chain seq x y z
N MET A 1 -3.72 37.27 -28.95
CA MET A 1 -2.57 37.56 -28.07
C MET A 1 -2.93 37.01 -26.69
N VAL A 2 -2.25 36.01 -26.13
CA VAL A 2 -0.94 35.42 -26.48
C VAL A 2 -0.99 33.90 -26.31
N GLU A 3 -0.47 33.15 -27.30
CA GLU A 3 0.06 31.79 -27.18
C GLU A 3 1.58 31.93 -27.02
N PRO A 4 2.29 31.10 -26.24
CA PRO A 4 2.92 29.96 -26.92
C PRO A 4 3.18 28.66 -26.09
N THR A 5 2.89 27.54 -26.73
CA THR A 5 3.86 26.46 -27.07
C THR A 5 4.49 25.60 -25.95
N SER A 6 4.16 24.31 -26.00
CA SER A 6 4.90 23.20 -25.41
C SER A 6 6.23 22.90 -26.13
N VAL A 7 7.31 22.59 -25.38
CA VAL A 7 8.48 21.86 -25.93
C VAL A 7 8.91 20.74 -24.98
N PHE A 8 8.77 19.51 -25.48
CA PHE A 8 9.25 18.28 -24.85
C PHE A 8 10.78 18.14 -25.06
N ARG A 9 11.56 17.94 -23.99
CA ARG A 9 13.04 17.89 -24.06
C ARG A 9 13.53 16.45 -23.85
N SER A 10 14.07 15.85 -24.91
CA SER A 10 14.67 14.50 -24.86
C SER A 10 16.06 14.53 -24.18
N PRO A 11 16.41 13.54 -23.35
CA PRO A 11 17.80 13.25 -22.99
C PRO A 11 18.55 12.65 -24.18
N GLY A 12 19.80 13.05 -24.38
CA GLY A 12 20.66 12.58 -25.48
C GLY A 12 21.52 11.37 -25.13
N ASN A 13 22.10 10.75 -26.17
CA ASN A 13 23.02 9.61 -26.07
C ASN A 13 24.25 9.91 -25.18
N LEU A 14 24.65 8.92 -24.38
CA LEU A 14 26.00 8.85 -23.81
C LEU A 14 26.88 8.01 -24.74
N ALA A 15 27.93 8.63 -25.28
CA ALA A 15 28.95 7.97 -26.08
C ALA A 15 30.02 7.32 -25.19
N MET A 16 30.61 6.24 -25.68
CA MET A 16 31.77 5.58 -25.09
C MET A 16 33.06 6.29 -25.54
N GLU A 17 33.96 6.58 -24.62
CA GLU A 17 35.38 6.80 -24.93
C GLU A 17 36.24 6.13 -23.86
N GLY A 18 37.33 5.48 -24.27
CA GLY A 18 38.22 4.72 -23.38
C GLY A 18 39.64 5.27 -23.37
N GLY A 19 40.32 5.17 -22.22
CA GLY A 19 41.72 5.58 -22.03
C GLY A 19 42.47 4.59 -21.12
N ARG A 20 43.74 4.33 -21.41
CA ARG A 20 44.54 3.24 -20.82
C ARG A 20 45.44 3.69 -19.66
N GLY A 21 45.68 2.79 -18.72
CA GLY A 21 46.78 2.82 -17.74
C GLY A 21 46.89 1.46 -17.04
N ALA A 22 48.08 0.85 -17.05
CA ALA A 22 48.35 -0.53 -16.56
C ALA A 22 49.32 -0.47 -15.33
N PRO A 23 49.92 -1.57 -14.81
CA PRO A 23 49.74 -3.01 -15.05
C PRO A 23 49.67 -3.87 -13.75
N SER A 24 49.90 -5.19 -13.90
CA SER A 24 50.20 -6.21 -12.86
C SER A 24 49.04 -6.77 -12.01
N GLU A 25 48.95 -8.09 -11.75
CA GLU A 25 49.71 -9.25 -12.25
C GLU A 25 48.90 -10.56 -12.04
N VAL A 26 49.09 -11.56 -12.92
CA VAL A 26 49.11 -13.03 -12.65
C VAL A 26 47.91 -13.64 -11.88
N LEU A 27 47.16 -14.64 -12.41
CA LEU A 27 47.64 -15.93 -12.95
C LEU A 27 46.61 -16.52 -13.95
N GLN A 28 47.08 -17.27 -14.96
CA GLN A 28 46.25 -17.90 -16.00
C GLN A 28 45.54 -19.18 -15.51
N GLU A 29 44.34 -19.44 -16.05
CA GLU A 29 43.70 -20.76 -16.03
C GLU A 29 44.18 -21.59 -17.23
N GLU A 30 44.46 -22.88 -17.02
CA GLU A 30 45.14 -23.74 -18.00
C GLU A 30 44.26 -24.19 -19.19
N ARG A 31 44.90 -24.35 -20.36
CA ARG A 31 44.49 -25.36 -21.35
C ARG A 31 45.56 -26.44 -21.47
N GLN A 32 45.19 -27.67 -21.15
CA GLN A 32 46.05 -28.85 -21.22
C GLN A 32 46.39 -29.30 -22.64
N CYS A 33 47.63 -29.79 -22.82
CA CYS A 33 47.93 -30.97 -23.65
C CYS A 33 49.32 -31.53 -23.29
N GLY A 34 49.44 -32.81 -22.93
CA GLY A 34 50.73 -33.48 -22.70
C GLY A 34 50.63 -34.82 -21.96
N HIS A 35 51.31 -35.86 -22.46
CA HIS A 35 51.30 -37.23 -21.90
C HIS A 35 52.42 -37.48 -20.87
N GLY A 36 52.14 -38.35 -19.89
CA GLY A 36 53.15 -38.99 -19.02
C GLY A 36 52.50 -39.86 -17.93
N VAL A 37 53.00 -41.08 -17.71
CA VAL A 37 52.49 -42.05 -16.69
C VAL A 37 53.68 -42.56 -15.81
N PRO A 38 53.47 -43.31 -14.70
CA PRO A 38 53.79 -42.85 -13.34
C PRO A 38 55.01 -43.58 -12.71
N PRO A 39 55.43 -43.22 -11.48
CA PRO A 39 54.88 -43.83 -10.25
C PRO A 39 54.54 -42.76 -9.16
N SER A 40 53.84 -43.03 -8.03
CA SER A 40 53.13 -44.21 -7.49
C SER A 40 52.11 -43.77 -6.39
N SER A 41 51.87 -44.60 -5.36
CA SER A 41 51.14 -44.33 -4.10
C SER A 41 51.39 -42.94 -3.46
N GLU A 42 50.42 -42.27 -2.83
CA GLU A 42 49.29 -42.84 -2.09
C GLU A 42 47.91 -42.30 -2.48
N ALA A 43 47.00 -43.22 -2.83
CA ALA A 43 45.58 -42.92 -2.91
C ALA A 43 44.95 -42.93 -1.50
N SER A 44 45.18 -41.88 -0.71
CA SER A 44 44.36 -41.64 0.48
C SER A 44 42.94 -41.27 0.04
N SER A 45 42.10 -42.29 -0.07
CA SER A 45 40.66 -42.20 -0.35
C SER A 45 39.95 -41.50 0.82
N VAL A 46 40.13 -40.19 0.91
CA VAL A 46 39.25 -39.33 1.70
C VAL A 46 37.89 -39.38 1.02
N LYS A 47 37.04 -40.28 1.51
CA LYS A 47 35.61 -40.29 1.21
C LYS A 47 35.05 -38.92 1.59
N ARG A 48 35.05 -37.98 0.64
CA ARG A 48 34.42 -36.66 0.80
C ARG A 48 32.94 -36.89 1.00
N SER A 49 32.57 -36.95 2.27
CA SER A 49 31.29 -37.44 2.72
C SER A 49 30.19 -36.50 2.23
N GLY A 50 29.32 -37.01 1.34
CA GLY A 50 28.16 -36.27 0.83
C GLY A 50 27.22 -35.75 1.93
N TRP A 51 27.37 -36.25 3.15
CA TRP A 51 26.78 -35.72 4.38
C TRP A 51 26.95 -34.22 4.57
N GLY A 52 28.11 -33.64 4.19
CA GLY A 52 28.30 -32.19 4.26
C GLY A 52 27.36 -31.42 3.33
N LEU A 53 27.12 -31.96 2.13
CA LEU A 53 26.21 -31.40 1.12
C LEU A 53 24.74 -31.65 1.47
N LEU A 54 24.44 -32.80 2.07
CA LEU A 54 23.09 -33.13 2.57
C LEU A 54 22.71 -32.22 3.74
N PHE A 55 23.63 -31.98 4.69
CA PHE A 55 23.36 -31.12 5.84
C PHE A 55 23.12 -29.66 5.42
N THR A 56 23.96 -29.10 4.55
CA THR A 56 23.75 -27.75 4.02
C THR A 56 22.48 -27.66 3.16
N GLY A 57 22.16 -28.71 2.39
CA GLY A 57 20.91 -28.83 1.65
C GLY A 57 19.66 -28.82 2.54
N VAL A 58 19.66 -29.57 3.65
CA VAL A 58 18.55 -29.61 4.61
C VAL A 58 18.38 -28.26 5.31
N VAL A 59 19.47 -27.66 5.80
CA VAL A 59 19.42 -26.35 6.48
C VAL A 59 18.99 -25.23 5.52
N GLY A 60 19.55 -25.18 4.32
CA GLY A 60 19.17 -24.22 3.29
C GLY A 60 17.72 -24.39 2.82
N GLY A 61 17.30 -25.63 2.57
CA GLY A 61 15.91 -25.95 2.19
C GLY A 61 14.90 -25.57 3.27
N ALA A 62 15.21 -25.84 4.55
CA ALA A 62 14.37 -25.43 5.67
C ALA A 62 14.26 -23.90 5.78
N LEU A 63 15.37 -23.16 5.63
CA LEU A 63 15.36 -21.70 5.64
C LEU A 63 14.52 -21.13 4.48
N VAL A 64 14.67 -21.66 3.26
CA VAL A 64 13.87 -21.24 2.10
C VAL A 64 12.39 -21.55 2.30
N ALA A 65 12.04 -22.73 2.81
CA ALA A 65 10.66 -23.11 3.08
C ALA A 65 10.01 -22.23 4.16
N VAL A 66 10.70 -21.99 5.28
CA VAL A 66 10.24 -21.08 6.35
C VAL A 66 10.07 -19.67 5.81
N TYR A 67 11.02 -19.16 5.02
CA TYR A 67 10.92 -17.82 4.42
C TYR A 67 9.75 -17.73 3.44
N ALA A 68 9.54 -18.73 2.58
CA ALA A 68 8.42 -18.77 1.64
C ALA A 68 7.06 -18.79 2.35
N VAL A 69 6.93 -19.55 3.45
CA VAL A 69 5.70 -19.60 4.27
C VAL A 69 5.49 -18.32 5.07
N ALA A 70 6.55 -17.72 5.63
CA ALA A 70 6.44 -16.51 6.45
C ALA A 70 6.27 -15.22 5.63
N THR A 71 6.81 -15.17 4.41
CA THR A 71 6.72 -14.02 3.50
C THR A 71 5.31 -13.46 3.32
N PRO A 72 4.25 -14.23 3.00
CA PRO A 72 2.89 -13.69 2.85
C PRO A 72 2.31 -13.06 4.13
N PHE A 73 2.79 -13.42 5.32
CA PHE A 73 2.35 -12.84 6.60
C PHE A 73 3.21 -11.63 7.03
N ILE A 74 4.51 -11.67 6.77
CA ILE A 74 5.45 -10.58 7.12
C ILE A 74 5.37 -9.43 6.11
N THR A 75 5.22 -9.73 4.82
CA THR A 75 5.25 -8.71 3.76
C THR A 75 4.17 -7.64 3.94
N PRO A 76 2.90 -7.93 4.29
CA PRO A 76 1.89 -6.90 4.58
C PRO A 76 2.35 -5.86 5.62
N ALA A 77 3.16 -6.23 6.62
CA ALA A 77 3.70 -5.31 7.62
C ALA A 77 4.94 -4.53 7.13
N LEU A 78 5.60 -4.98 6.07
CA LEU A 78 6.81 -4.36 5.49
C LEU A 78 6.55 -3.59 4.19
N ARG A 79 5.38 -3.77 3.54
CA ARG A 79 4.96 -2.83 2.48
C ARG A 79 4.66 -1.49 3.17
N LYS A 80 5.28 -0.40 2.70
CA LYS A 80 4.90 0.98 3.04
C LYS A 80 3.56 1.37 2.38
N ILE A 81 2.57 0.49 2.48
CA ILE A 81 1.28 0.58 1.82
C ILE A 81 0.24 0.51 2.93
N CYS A 82 -0.65 1.49 2.88
CA CYS A 82 -1.68 1.83 3.85
C CYS A 82 -2.46 0.63 4.40
N LEU A 83 -3.08 0.83 5.58
CA LEU A 83 -4.23 0.07 6.07
C LEU A 83 -5.12 -0.37 4.89
N PRO A 84 -5.61 -1.62 4.84
CA PRO A 84 -6.24 -2.22 3.66
C PRO A 84 -7.22 -1.25 2.99
N PHE A 85 -6.78 -0.70 1.86
CA PHE A 85 -7.37 0.50 1.30
C PHE A 85 -8.68 0.15 0.58
N VAL A 86 -9.79 0.58 1.17
CA VAL A 86 -11.10 0.58 0.52
C VAL A 86 -11.34 1.97 -0.06
N PRO A 87 -11.17 2.18 -1.38
CA PRO A 87 -11.45 3.47 -2.00
C PRO A 87 -12.93 3.83 -1.89
N ALA A 88 -13.23 5.12 -1.82
CA ALA A 88 -14.57 5.61 -2.14
C ALA A 88 -14.88 5.29 -3.61
N THR A 89 -16.07 4.76 -3.89
CA THR A 89 -16.49 4.45 -5.25
C THR A 89 -17.00 5.70 -5.97
N ALA A 90 -17.02 5.68 -7.31
CA ALA A 90 -17.66 6.75 -8.08
C ALA A 90 -19.15 6.94 -7.69
N LYS A 91 -19.87 5.84 -7.42
CA LYS A 91 -21.27 5.87 -6.95
C LYS A 91 -21.42 6.56 -5.60
N GLN A 92 -20.51 6.30 -4.66
CA GLN A 92 -20.51 6.99 -3.37
C GLN A 92 -20.30 8.50 -3.55
N ILE A 93 -19.35 8.90 -4.40
CA ILE A 93 -19.10 10.31 -4.73
C ILE A 93 -20.34 10.94 -5.39
N GLU A 94 -20.99 10.27 -6.33
CA GLU A 94 -22.25 10.73 -6.94
C GLU A 94 -23.38 10.88 -5.91
N ASN A 95 -23.49 9.95 -4.95
CA ASN A 95 -24.48 10.01 -3.87
C ASN A 95 -24.22 11.20 -2.94
N VAL A 96 -22.97 11.45 -2.54
CA VAL A 96 -22.57 12.67 -1.79
C VAL A 96 -22.93 13.91 -2.60
N MET A 97 -22.47 14.03 -3.85
CA MET A 97 -22.73 15.19 -4.69
C MET A 97 -24.23 15.42 -4.97
N LYS A 98 -25.05 14.37 -4.96
CA LYS A 98 -26.52 14.46 -5.03
C LYS A 98 -27.12 15.08 -3.76
N MET A 99 -26.61 14.73 -2.57
CA MET A 99 -27.06 15.28 -1.28
C MET A 99 -26.63 16.74 -1.03
N LEU A 100 -25.60 17.22 -1.73
CA LEU A 100 -25.06 18.57 -1.58
C LEU A 100 -25.66 19.60 -2.56
N ARG A 101 -26.43 19.16 -3.57
CA ARG A 101 -27.02 20.08 -4.56
C ARG A 101 -27.95 21.09 -3.88
N HIS A 102 -27.79 22.36 -4.24
CA HIS A 102 -28.61 23.48 -3.75
C HIS A 102 -28.56 23.72 -2.23
N ARG A 103 -27.62 23.12 -1.49
CA ARG A 103 -27.37 23.48 -0.09
C ARG A 103 -26.44 24.69 0.01
N ARG A 104 -26.61 25.42 1.12
CA ARG A 104 -25.73 26.47 1.64
C ARG A 104 -25.56 26.21 3.14
N GLY A 105 -24.58 26.89 3.74
CA GLY A 105 -24.17 26.69 5.13
C GLY A 105 -22.95 25.79 5.26
N SER A 106 -22.55 25.50 6.51
CA SER A 106 -21.38 24.67 6.79
C SER A 106 -21.56 23.21 6.33
N LEU A 107 -20.47 22.56 5.94
CA LEU A 107 -20.45 21.17 5.47
C LEU A 107 -19.30 20.40 6.13
N VAL A 108 -19.62 19.24 6.67
CA VAL A 108 -18.66 18.27 7.22
C VAL A 108 -18.86 16.93 6.52
N ASP A 109 -17.79 16.32 5.98
CA ASP A 109 -17.81 14.96 5.44
C ASP A 109 -16.98 14.01 6.32
N ILE A 110 -17.59 12.89 6.73
CA ILE A 110 -17.05 11.94 7.69
C ILE A 110 -16.81 10.58 7.02
N GLY A 111 -15.57 10.39 6.56
CA GLY A 111 -15.04 9.11 6.07
C GLY A 111 -14.51 8.21 7.19
N SER A 112 -15.33 7.87 8.19
CA SER A 112 -14.94 7.22 9.48
C SER A 112 -14.17 5.87 9.39
N GLY A 113 -13.95 5.30 8.20
CA GLY A 113 -13.13 4.11 8.00
C GLY A 113 -13.81 2.81 8.40
N ASP A 114 -13.94 2.57 9.71
CA ASP A 114 -14.56 1.39 10.34
C ASP A 114 -15.69 1.73 11.33
N GLY A 115 -16.05 3.01 11.45
CA GLY A 115 -17.16 3.49 12.28
C GLY A 115 -16.87 3.66 13.77
N ARG A 116 -15.68 3.25 14.28
CA ARG A 116 -15.41 3.25 15.74
C ARG A 116 -15.39 4.63 16.41
N VAL A 117 -15.22 5.71 15.64
CA VAL A 117 -15.23 7.10 16.14
C VAL A 117 -16.60 7.77 16.09
N MET A 118 -17.60 7.15 15.44
CA MET A 118 -18.93 7.76 15.26
C MET A 118 -19.61 8.17 16.57
N PRO A 119 -19.62 7.35 17.66
CA PRO A 119 -20.31 7.74 18.90
C PRO A 119 -19.69 8.92 19.65
N GLN A 120 -18.37 9.11 19.56
CA GLN A 120 -17.67 10.24 20.18
C GLN A 120 -17.80 11.49 19.31
N LEU A 121 -17.73 11.32 17.99
CA LEU A 121 -17.86 12.41 17.02
C LEU A 121 -19.27 13.00 17.02
N GLU A 122 -20.31 12.19 17.16
CA GLU A 122 -21.72 12.61 17.28
C GLU A 122 -21.88 13.74 18.30
N LYS A 123 -21.46 13.48 19.55
CA LYS A 123 -21.51 14.43 20.67
C LYS A 123 -20.67 15.69 20.42
N LYS A 124 -19.54 15.55 19.72
CA LYS A 124 -18.61 16.66 19.46
C LYS A 124 -19.17 17.60 18.40
N LEU A 125 -19.71 17.05 17.31
CA LEU A 125 -20.41 17.82 16.27
C LEU A 125 -21.70 18.47 16.78
N GLU A 126 -22.44 17.81 17.70
CA GLU A 126 -23.61 18.38 18.36
C GLU A 126 -23.31 19.63 19.20
N GLN A 127 -22.09 19.73 19.73
CA GLN A 127 -21.64 20.87 20.53
C GLN A 127 -21.01 21.98 19.70
N GLU A 128 -20.42 21.67 18.54
CA GLU A 128 -19.64 22.63 17.73
C GLU A 128 -20.34 23.14 16.48
N LEU A 129 -21.30 22.40 15.91
CA LEU A 129 -21.91 22.79 14.64
C LEU A 129 -23.14 23.68 14.81
N GLU A 130 -23.14 24.78 14.06
CA GLU A 130 -24.28 25.70 13.91
C GLU A 130 -25.49 25.04 13.26
N GLU A 131 -26.69 25.62 13.42
CA GLU A 131 -27.95 25.03 12.94
C GLU A 131 -28.04 24.90 11.40
N ASP A 132 -27.27 25.68 10.64
CA ASP A 132 -27.24 25.62 9.16
C ASP A 132 -26.36 24.48 8.61
N ALA A 133 -25.55 23.86 9.45
CA ALA A 133 -24.58 22.86 9.05
C ALA A 133 -25.24 21.55 8.58
N ARG A 134 -24.64 20.94 7.56
CA ARG A 134 -24.94 19.56 7.12
C ARG A 134 -23.74 18.66 7.40
N VAL A 135 -23.99 17.53 8.04
CA VAL A 135 -23.01 16.45 8.19
C VAL A 135 -23.33 15.34 7.19
N ILE A 136 -22.33 14.94 6.42
CA ILE A 136 -22.35 13.76 5.56
C ILE A 136 -21.55 12.65 6.26
N ALA A 137 -22.11 11.45 6.33
CA ALA A 137 -21.40 10.25 6.78
C ALA A 137 -21.38 9.22 5.66
N CYS A 138 -20.23 8.56 5.48
CA CYS A 138 -20.01 7.53 4.46
C CYS A 138 -19.73 6.16 5.10
N ARG A 139 -20.32 5.10 4.54
CA ARG A 139 -20.32 3.69 5.02
C ARG A 139 -20.88 3.41 6.42
N PHE A 140 -20.81 4.34 7.37
CA PHE A 140 -21.30 4.17 8.74
C PHE A 140 -22.19 5.35 9.15
N PRO A 141 -23.43 5.12 9.60
CA PRO A 141 -24.28 6.17 10.15
C PRO A 141 -23.85 6.56 11.58
N PHE A 142 -24.29 7.72 12.03
CA PHE A 142 -24.31 8.05 13.45
C PHE A 142 -25.32 7.16 14.21
N PRO A 143 -24.97 6.62 15.40
CA PRO A 143 -25.77 5.61 16.09
C PRO A 143 -27.09 6.11 16.70
N HIS A 144 -27.18 7.37 17.14
CA HIS A 144 -28.37 7.92 17.80
C HIS A 144 -29.07 9.00 16.97
N TRP A 145 -28.36 9.64 16.04
CA TRP A 145 -28.96 10.60 15.12
C TRP A 145 -29.84 9.96 14.04
N THR A 146 -31.02 10.53 13.81
CA THR A 146 -31.88 10.16 12.66
C THR A 146 -31.44 10.93 11.41
N PRO A 147 -31.09 10.25 10.29
CA PRO A 147 -30.70 10.92 9.05
C PRO A 147 -31.90 11.59 8.36
N ASP A 148 -31.68 12.75 7.77
CA ASP A 148 -32.68 13.48 6.98
C ASP A 148 -32.75 12.97 5.54
N HIS A 149 -31.62 12.47 5.03
CA HIS A 149 -31.55 11.78 3.74
C HIS A 149 -30.63 10.55 3.82
N VAL A 150 -31.00 9.48 3.12
CA VAL A 150 -30.15 8.31 2.88
C VAL A 150 -30.17 8.00 1.38
N VAL A 151 -29.01 7.79 0.77
CA VAL A 151 -28.87 7.51 -0.66
C VAL A 151 -27.81 6.42 -0.86
N GLY A 152 -28.07 5.49 -1.78
CA GLY A 152 -27.18 4.37 -2.07
C GLY A 152 -27.58 3.10 -1.31
N ALA A 153 -26.72 2.08 -1.40
CA ALA A 153 -26.90 0.80 -0.71
C ALA A 153 -25.52 0.16 -0.44
N GLY A 154 -25.42 -0.64 0.63
CA GLY A 154 -24.17 -1.29 1.02
C GLY A 154 -23.03 -0.29 1.24
N VAL A 155 -21.87 -0.57 0.66
CA VAL A 155 -20.66 0.28 0.78
C VAL A 155 -20.82 1.67 0.14
N ASP A 156 -21.76 1.84 -0.79
CA ASP A 156 -22.04 3.10 -1.49
C ASP A 156 -23.07 3.97 -0.75
N THR A 157 -23.54 3.53 0.43
CA THR A 157 -24.52 4.27 1.23
C THR A 157 -23.89 5.53 1.82
N VAL A 158 -24.66 6.61 1.75
CA VAL A 158 -24.36 7.93 2.29
C VAL A 158 -25.56 8.39 3.12
N TRP A 159 -25.29 9.00 4.27
CA TRP A 159 -26.30 9.59 5.17
C TRP A 159 -26.04 11.09 5.28
N ALA A 160 -27.09 11.90 5.24
CA ALA A 160 -27.03 13.33 5.51
C ALA A 160 -27.86 13.68 6.74
N TYR A 161 -27.30 14.58 7.56
CA TYR A 161 -27.88 15.06 8.80
C TYR A 161 -27.84 16.59 8.81
N ASP A 162 -28.98 17.24 9.06
CA ASP A 162 -29.09 18.68 9.19
C ASP A 162 -29.15 19.08 10.67
N MET A 163 -28.19 19.88 11.13
CA MET A 163 -28.06 20.22 12.55
C MET A 163 -29.30 20.94 13.09
N GLY A 164 -29.90 21.86 12.33
CA GLY A 164 -31.17 22.51 12.69
C GLY A 164 -32.34 21.52 12.80
N THR A 165 -32.37 20.46 11.98
CA THR A 165 -33.41 19.42 12.08
C THR A 165 -33.17 18.49 13.26
N LEU A 166 -31.91 18.13 13.56
CA LEU A 166 -31.54 17.37 14.75
C LEU A 166 -31.89 18.11 16.05
N ARG A 167 -31.44 19.36 16.21
CA ARG A 167 -31.79 20.21 17.37
C ARG A 167 -33.29 20.47 17.47
N GLY A 168 -33.99 20.58 16.33
CA GLY A 168 -35.45 20.69 16.28
C GLY A 168 -36.20 19.43 16.72
N ARG A 169 -35.56 18.24 16.68
CA ARG A 169 -36.09 16.99 17.24
C ARG A 169 -35.83 16.91 18.74
N GLU A 170 -34.64 17.26 19.21
CA GLU A 170 -34.26 17.27 20.64
C GLU A 170 -35.18 18.18 21.48
N LYS A 171 -35.55 19.35 20.94
CA LYS A 171 -36.45 20.33 21.60
C LYS A 171 -37.92 19.88 21.69
N ARG A 172 -38.29 18.69 21.22
CA ARG A 172 -39.67 18.17 21.27
C ARG A 172 -39.83 17.20 22.45
N PRO A 173 -40.68 17.52 23.45
CA PRO A 173 -40.91 16.66 24.62
C PRO A 173 -41.71 15.39 24.30
#